data_AF-A0A2V3JCQ9-F1
#
_entry.id   AF-A0A2V3JCQ9-F1
#
_cell.length_a   1.000
_cell.length_b   1.000
_cell.length_c   1.000
_cell.angle_alpha   90.00
_cell.angle_beta   90.00
_cell.angle_gamma   90.00
#
_symmetry.space_group_name_H-M   'P 1'
#
loop_
_entity.id
_entity.type
_entity.pdbx_description
1 polymer ?
#
loop_
_entity_poly.entity_id
_entity_poly.type
_entity_poly.pdbx_seq_one_letter_code
_entity_poly.pdbx_strand_id
1 'polypeptide(L)'
;MKRKIAIGIAAVAVAIMPMALTWMWLDFCDMQSLKWEIQDEKLYEGFSWLSNNTKEGETVLAWWDYADGIEKIGRRKVVIREASRNIKETIAGRQKYPWSWIEYELWYPYESEDKVRDVANFFIAENSNESMSIARKYGANYVLVIYPDDIWKFPAIVLASGNEPGDYITGNLTIESIERREVVKKETVGIKMIYGDNVEGFEKVFDNRKMRIYKLK
;
A
#
# COMPACT_ATOMS: atom_id res chain seq x y z
N MET A 1 45.88 -27.45 19.65
CA MET A 1 44.71 -28.09 19.00
C MET A 1 43.45 -27.23 19.10
N LYS A 2 43.00 -26.82 20.29
CA LYS A 2 41.79 -25.98 20.50
C LYS A 2 41.74 -24.67 19.70
N ARG A 3 42.87 -23.97 19.54
CA ARG A 3 42.95 -22.69 18.79
C ARG A 3 42.78 -22.84 17.27
N LYS A 4 43.26 -23.94 16.68
CA LYS A 4 43.08 -24.25 15.24
C LYS A 4 41.64 -24.66 14.93
N ILE A 5 40.99 -25.37 15.86
CA ILE A 5 39.57 -25.72 15.78
C ILE A 5 38.69 -24.47 15.89
N ALA A 6 38.99 -23.56 16.83
CA ALA A 6 38.27 -22.29 16.97
C ALA A 6 38.42 -21.38 15.74
N ILE A 7 39.61 -21.30 15.13
CA ILE A 7 39.84 -20.54 13.89
C ILE A 7 39.11 -21.19 12.71
N GLY A 8 39.10 -22.53 12.61
CA GLY A 8 38.35 -23.24 11.57
C GLY A 8 36.83 -23.05 11.69
N ILE A 9 36.28 -23.09 12.90
CA ILE A 9 34.86 -22.83 13.17
C ILE A 9 34.51 -21.37 12.85
N ALA A 10 35.35 -20.42 13.24
CA ALA A 10 35.14 -19.00 12.93
C ALA A 10 35.19 -18.74 11.42
N ALA A 11 36.12 -19.35 10.68
CA ALA A 11 36.20 -19.22 9.22
C ALA A 11 34.97 -19.81 8.51
N VAL A 12 34.46 -20.95 8.98
CA VAL A 12 33.23 -21.56 8.45
C VAL A 12 32.01 -20.69 8.77
N ALA A 13 31.91 -20.12 9.97
CA ALA A 13 30.83 -19.20 10.34
C ALA A 13 30.86 -17.91 9.49
N VAL A 14 32.05 -17.37 9.24
CA VAL A 14 32.25 -16.18 8.38
C VAL A 14 31.89 -16.47 6.91
N ALA A 15 32.01 -17.70 6.43
CA ALA A 15 31.59 -18.07 5.07
C ALA A 15 30.08 -18.35 4.98
N ILE A 16 29.48 -18.97 6.00
CA ILE A 16 28.05 -19.31 6.03
C ILE A 16 27.17 -18.06 6.21
N MET A 17 27.61 -17.09 7.01
CA MET A 17 26.81 -15.91 7.32
C MET A 17 26.48 -15.04 6.08
N PRO A 18 27.41 -14.71 5.17
CA PRO A 18 27.11 -14.00 3.92
C PRO A 18 26.15 -14.78 3.01
N MET A 19 26.31 -16.10 2.91
CA MET A 19 25.41 -16.93 2.11
C MET A 19 23.98 -16.92 2.68
N ALA A 20 23.85 -17.05 4.00
CA ALA A 20 22.56 -16.98 4.68
C ALA A 20 21.89 -15.61 4.50
N LEU A 21 22.63 -14.51 4.68
CA LEU A 21 22.13 -13.15 4.46
C LEU A 21 21.72 -12.90 3.00
N THR A 22 22.48 -13.43 2.05
CA THR A 22 22.16 -13.31 0.62
C THR A 22 20.89 -14.08 0.27
N TRP A 23 20.73 -15.29 0.80
CA TRP A 23 19.49 -16.07 0.63
C TRP A 23 18.29 -15.39 1.28
N MET A 24 18.43 -14.89 2.51
CA MET A 24 17.36 -14.13 3.17
C MET A 24 16.98 -12.87 2.38
N TRP A 25 17.97 -12.14 1.83
CA TRP A 25 17.72 -10.99 0.96
C TRP A 25 16.97 -11.38 -0.33
N LEU A 26 17.39 -12.46 -1.00
CA LEU A 26 16.71 -12.93 -2.21
C LEU A 26 15.28 -13.37 -1.95
N ASP A 27 15.03 -14.07 -0.84
CA ASP A 27 13.68 -14.47 -0.43
C ASP A 27 12.82 -13.24 -0.12
N PHE A 28 13.36 -12.26 0.60
CA PHE A 28 12.70 -10.97 0.86
C PHE A 28 12.32 -10.24 -0.43
N CYS A 29 13.22 -10.17 -1.41
CA CYS A 29 12.94 -9.58 -2.72
C CYS A 29 11.85 -10.33 -3.50
N ASP A 30 11.81 -11.67 -3.44
CA ASP A 30 10.75 -12.44 -4.10
C ASP A 30 9.39 -12.24 -3.41
N MET A 31 9.36 -12.07 -2.08
CA MET A 31 8.14 -11.75 -1.34
C MET A 31 7.54 -10.39 -1.73
N GLN A 32 8.37 -9.39 -2.01
CA GLN A 32 7.92 -8.07 -2.47
C GLN A 32 7.52 -8.07 -3.96
N SER A 33 7.51 -9.22 -4.64
CA SER A 33 7.23 -9.27 -6.07
C SER A 33 5.73 -9.17 -6.40
N LEU A 34 5.44 -8.43 -7.47
CA LEU A 34 4.15 -8.21 -8.15
C LEU A 34 3.33 -9.43 -8.57
N LYS A 35 3.78 -10.65 -8.26
CA LYS A 35 3.20 -11.89 -8.79
C LYS A 35 1.71 -12.04 -8.45
N TRP A 36 1.24 -11.44 -7.36
CA TRP A 36 -0.16 -11.52 -6.92
C TRP A 36 -1.07 -10.53 -7.67
N GLU A 37 -0.62 -9.31 -7.99
CA GLU A 37 -1.44 -8.31 -8.71
C GLU A 37 -1.69 -8.68 -10.17
N ILE A 38 -0.74 -9.36 -10.81
CA ILE A 38 -0.83 -9.79 -12.21
C ILE A 38 -1.90 -10.89 -12.40
N GLN A 39 -2.26 -11.63 -11.34
CA GLN A 39 -3.23 -12.73 -11.44
C GLN A 39 -4.70 -12.27 -11.41
N ASP A 40 -4.99 -11.08 -10.88
CA ASP A 40 -6.35 -10.52 -10.90
C ASP A 40 -6.56 -9.72 -12.20
N GLU A 41 -7.31 -10.29 -13.14
CA GLU A 41 -7.57 -9.68 -14.46
C GLU A 41 -8.13 -8.26 -14.36
N LYS A 42 -8.93 -7.96 -13.34
CA LYS A 42 -9.51 -6.62 -13.15
C LYS A 42 -8.49 -5.62 -12.63
N LEU A 43 -7.53 -6.06 -11.81
CA LEU A 43 -6.43 -5.19 -11.40
C LEU A 43 -5.52 -4.90 -12.58
N TYR A 44 -5.16 -5.94 -13.34
CA TYR A 44 -4.36 -5.80 -14.55
C TYR A 44 -5.02 -4.86 -15.58
N GLU A 45 -6.34 -4.98 -15.80
CA GLU A 45 -7.10 -4.09 -16.66
C GLU A 45 -6.98 -2.62 -16.20
N GLY A 46 -7.17 -2.35 -14.90
CA GLY A 46 -7.12 -0.99 -14.37
C GLY A 46 -5.72 -0.36 -14.42
N PHE A 47 -4.67 -1.13 -14.10
CA PHE A 47 -3.29 -0.65 -14.29
C PHE A 47 -2.95 -0.46 -15.77
N SER A 48 -3.41 -1.34 -16.66
CA SER A 48 -3.25 -1.18 -18.10
C SER A 48 -3.98 0.06 -18.62
N TRP A 49 -5.15 0.36 -18.06
CA TRP A 49 -5.89 1.59 -18.39
C TRP A 49 -5.06 2.83 -18.07
N LEU A 50 -4.38 2.88 -16.91
CA LEU A 50 -3.46 3.99 -16.57
C LEU A 50 -2.42 4.16 -17.67
N SER A 51 -1.70 3.09 -18.04
CA SER A 51 -0.65 3.15 -19.07
C SER A 51 -1.17 3.70 -20.40
N ASN A 52 -2.37 3.29 -20.82
CA ASN A 52 -2.91 3.57 -22.14
C ASN A 52 -3.66 4.90 -22.26
N ASN A 53 -4.19 5.45 -21.15
CA ASN A 53 -5.11 6.59 -21.17
C ASN A 53 -4.61 7.85 -20.45
N THR A 54 -3.42 7.79 -19.86
CA THR A 54 -2.83 8.91 -19.13
C THR A 54 -1.42 9.20 -19.67
N LYS A 55 -0.76 10.28 -19.25
CA LYS A 55 0.60 10.62 -19.74
C LYS A 55 1.66 9.94 -18.89
N GLU A 56 2.73 9.49 -19.54
CA GLU A 56 3.88 8.91 -18.83
C GLU A 56 4.45 9.88 -17.79
N GLY A 57 4.74 9.36 -16.59
CA GLY A 57 5.25 10.14 -15.47
C GLY A 57 4.21 10.95 -14.69
N GLU A 58 2.91 10.91 -15.04
CA GLU A 58 1.84 11.40 -14.17
C GLU A 58 1.84 10.62 -12.84
N THR A 59 1.39 11.29 -11.78
CA THR A 59 1.48 10.79 -10.41
C THR A 59 0.12 10.31 -9.91
N VAL A 60 0.09 9.12 -9.31
CA VAL A 60 -1.10 8.50 -8.74
C VAL A 60 -0.96 8.47 -7.22
N LEU A 61 -1.98 8.97 -6.52
CA LEU A 61 -2.14 8.79 -5.09
C LEU A 61 -2.94 7.51 -4.85
N ALA A 62 -2.34 6.56 -4.15
CA ALA A 62 -2.96 5.29 -3.78
C ALA A 62 -2.38 4.83 -2.44
N TRP A 63 -3.00 3.83 -1.83
CA TRP A 63 -2.36 3.11 -0.74
C TRP A 63 -1.13 2.35 -1.27
N TRP A 64 -0.10 2.20 -0.42
CA TRP A 64 1.23 1.75 -0.84
C TRP A 64 1.25 0.32 -1.40
N ASP A 65 0.33 -0.55 -0.96
CA ASP A 65 0.21 -1.92 -1.45
C ASP A 65 0.12 -2.02 -2.98
N TYR A 66 -0.38 -0.97 -3.66
CA TYR A 66 -0.61 -0.95 -5.11
C TYR A 66 0.47 -0.20 -5.89
N ALA A 67 1.52 0.26 -5.20
CA ALA A 67 2.57 1.08 -5.80
C ALA A 67 3.23 0.37 -6.99
N ASP A 68 3.48 -0.91 -6.79
CA ASP A 68 4.18 -1.78 -7.71
C ASP A 68 3.41 -1.96 -9.03
N GLY A 69 2.08 -2.16 -8.97
CA GLY A 69 1.21 -2.26 -10.15
C GLY A 69 1.11 -0.94 -10.91
N ILE A 70 1.03 0.17 -10.19
CA ILE A 70 1.02 1.51 -10.80
C ILE A 70 2.34 1.81 -11.52
N GLU A 71 3.48 1.47 -10.92
CA GLU A 71 4.79 1.75 -11.51
C GLU A 71 5.13 0.79 -12.65
N LYS A 72 4.98 -0.53 -12.45
CA LYS A 72 5.49 -1.53 -13.40
C LYS A 72 4.52 -1.84 -14.53
N ILE A 73 3.21 -1.80 -14.28
CA ILE A 73 2.18 -2.00 -15.31
C ILE A 73 1.65 -0.65 -15.81
N GLY A 74 1.24 0.22 -14.89
CA GLY A 74 0.70 1.54 -15.21
C GLY A 74 1.73 2.54 -15.75
N ARG A 75 3.03 2.32 -15.51
CA ARG A 75 4.13 3.22 -15.88
C ARG A 75 3.91 4.65 -15.36
N ARG A 76 3.37 4.77 -14.15
CA ARG A 76 3.11 6.06 -13.47
C ARG A 76 3.90 6.16 -12.18
N LYS A 77 4.12 7.40 -11.75
CA LYS A 77 4.71 7.66 -10.43
C LYS A 77 3.65 7.46 -9.36
N VAL A 78 4.08 7.10 -8.16
CA VAL A 78 3.19 6.99 -7.01
C VAL A 78 3.58 7.97 -5.94
N VAL A 79 2.58 8.43 -5.17
CA VAL A 79 2.84 9.31 -4.03
C VAL A 79 3.64 8.56 -2.97
N ILE A 80 3.17 7.41 -2.50
CA ILE A 80 3.89 6.54 -1.56
C ILE A 80 4.16 5.18 -2.21
N ARG A 81 5.37 4.66 -2.03
CA ARG A 81 5.77 3.34 -2.53
C ARG A 81 5.66 2.25 -1.48
N GLU A 82 5.83 2.62 -0.22
CA GLU A 82 5.99 1.69 0.89
C GLU A 82 5.26 2.21 2.13
N ALA A 83 5.09 1.34 3.11
CA ALA A 83 4.59 1.73 4.42
C ALA A 83 5.64 2.57 5.19
N SER A 84 5.21 3.27 6.24
CA SER A 84 6.13 3.89 7.20
C SER A 84 6.30 3.03 8.45
N ARG A 85 7.30 3.37 9.29
CA ARG A 85 7.67 2.58 10.46
C ARG A 85 6.55 2.48 11.51
N ASN A 86 5.70 3.51 11.63
CA ASN A 86 4.63 3.55 12.62
C ASN A 86 3.54 2.48 12.38
N ILE A 87 3.33 2.07 11.14
CA ILE A 87 2.34 1.06 10.73
C ILE A 87 3.01 -0.25 10.28
N LYS A 88 4.28 -0.47 10.64
CA LYS A 88 5.00 -1.69 10.21
C LYS A 88 4.32 -3.00 10.60
N GLU A 89 3.52 -2.99 11.67
CA GLU A 89 2.76 -4.16 12.13
C GLU A 89 1.56 -4.50 11.22
N THR A 90 1.13 -3.57 10.36
CA THR A 90 0.05 -3.79 9.38
C THR A 90 0.56 -4.35 8.06
N ILE A 91 1.89 -4.50 7.88
CA ILE A 91 2.47 -5.07 6.66
C ILE A 91 2.36 -6.59 6.70
N ALA A 92 1.54 -7.17 5.82
CA ALA A 92 1.25 -8.61 5.81
C ALA A 92 2.52 -9.48 5.74
N GLY A 93 3.50 -9.09 4.92
CA GLY A 93 4.75 -9.86 4.76
C GLY A 93 5.62 -9.91 6.02
N ARG A 94 5.45 -8.99 6.97
CA ARG A 94 6.24 -8.96 8.22
C ARG A 94 5.87 -10.10 9.19
N GLN A 95 4.68 -10.67 9.05
CA GLN A 95 4.18 -11.71 9.95
C GLN A 95 4.33 -13.13 9.37
N LYS A 96 4.90 -13.28 8.16
CA LYS A 96 4.97 -14.55 7.44
C LYS A 96 5.88 -15.58 8.12
N TYR A 97 7.04 -15.15 8.59
CA TYR A 97 8.01 -16.01 9.27
C TYR A 97 8.47 -15.43 10.62
N PRO A 98 8.93 -16.25 11.58
CA PRO A 98 9.43 -15.78 12.88
C PRO A 98 10.58 -14.76 12.80
N TRP A 99 11.33 -14.74 11.69
CA TRP A 99 12.46 -13.82 11.46
C TRP A 99 12.12 -12.66 10.51
N SER A 100 10.92 -12.61 9.92
CA SER A 100 10.56 -11.55 8.96
C SER A 100 10.67 -10.16 9.57
N TRP A 101 10.50 -10.01 10.89
CA TRP A 101 10.74 -8.72 11.56
C TRP A 101 12.19 -8.22 11.39
N ILE A 102 13.18 -9.11 11.35
CA ILE A 102 14.60 -8.75 11.15
C ILE A 102 14.81 -8.25 9.73
N GLU A 103 14.24 -8.96 8.75
CA GLU A 103 14.34 -8.62 7.33
C GLU A 103 13.76 -7.24 7.06
N TYR A 104 12.59 -6.94 7.62
CA TYR A 104 11.96 -5.64 7.47
C TYR A 104 12.76 -4.50 8.11
N GLU A 105 13.37 -4.72 9.28
CA GLU A 105 14.21 -3.69 9.92
C GLU A 105 15.52 -3.42 9.16
N LEU A 106 16.07 -4.43 8.48
CA LEU A 106 17.32 -4.32 7.72
C LEU A 106 17.11 -3.78 6.30
N TRP A 107 16.02 -4.17 5.65
CA TRP A 107 15.93 -4.12 4.18
C TRP A 107 14.70 -3.42 3.64
N TYR A 108 13.63 -3.27 4.44
CA TYR A 108 12.42 -2.64 3.94
C TYR A 108 12.62 -1.11 3.79
N PRO A 109 12.40 -0.54 2.59
CA PRO A 109 12.67 0.87 2.34
C PRO A 109 11.52 1.75 2.81
N TYR A 110 11.33 1.83 4.13
CA TYR A 110 10.24 2.59 4.75
C TYR A 110 10.12 4.02 4.20
N GLU A 111 8.88 4.41 3.91
CA GLU A 111 8.54 5.78 3.56
C GLU A 111 8.51 6.70 4.78
N SER A 112 8.59 8.01 4.53
CA SER A 112 8.52 9.00 5.61
C SER A 112 7.14 8.98 6.29
N GLU A 113 7.14 9.06 7.62
CA GLU A 113 5.90 9.02 8.43
C GLU A 113 4.95 10.17 8.07
N ASP A 114 5.47 11.38 7.91
CA ASP A 114 4.65 12.55 7.55
C ASP A 114 3.93 12.36 6.20
N LYS A 115 4.60 11.74 5.24
CA LYS A 115 4.06 11.51 3.89
C LYS A 115 3.00 10.41 3.89
N VAL A 116 3.24 9.31 4.59
CA VAL A 116 2.25 8.24 4.77
C VAL A 116 1.05 8.75 5.56
N ARG A 117 1.26 9.55 6.61
CA ARG A 117 0.21 10.19 7.39
C ARG A 117 -0.62 11.15 6.54
N ASP A 118 -0.01 11.92 5.64
CA ASP A 118 -0.75 12.77 4.73
C ASP A 118 -1.61 11.96 3.76
N VAL A 119 -1.07 10.90 3.14
CA VAL A 119 -1.86 10.02 2.28
C VAL A 119 -3.01 9.37 3.06
N ALA A 120 -2.79 9.00 4.31
CA ALA A 120 -3.86 8.52 5.18
C ALA A 120 -4.92 9.60 5.45
N ASN A 121 -4.50 10.82 5.78
CA ASN A 121 -5.37 11.98 5.97
C ASN A 121 -6.19 12.29 4.71
N PHE A 122 -5.63 12.10 3.51
CA PHE A 122 -6.36 12.23 2.27
C PHE A 122 -7.58 11.30 2.23
N PHE A 123 -7.40 10.03 2.62
CA PHE A 123 -8.47 9.03 2.57
C PHE A 123 -9.50 9.22 3.68
N ILE A 124 -9.08 9.65 4.88
CA ILE A 124 -9.99 9.80 6.02
C ILE A 124 -10.66 11.18 6.14
N ALA A 125 -10.28 12.14 5.29
CA ALA A 125 -10.89 13.46 5.28
C ALA A 125 -12.40 13.38 5.00
N GLU A 126 -13.18 14.19 5.72
CA GLU A 126 -14.64 14.24 5.56
C GLU A 126 -15.06 15.16 4.41
N ASN A 127 -14.21 16.12 4.05
CA ASN A 127 -14.44 17.08 2.99
C ASN A 127 -13.40 16.95 1.87
N SER A 128 -13.84 17.18 0.63
CA SER A 128 -12.97 17.09 -0.54
C SER A 128 -11.86 18.13 -0.58
N ASN A 129 -12.01 19.28 0.08
CA ASN A 129 -11.02 20.35 0.03
C ASN A 129 -9.71 19.94 0.72
N GLU A 130 -9.81 19.24 1.86
CA GLU A 130 -8.66 18.67 2.57
C GLU A 130 -7.94 17.61 1.71
N SER A 131 -8.69 16.65 1.16
CA SER A 131 -8.13 15.65 0.25
C SER A 131 -7.49 16.31 -0.98
N MET A 132 -8.14 17.30 -1.59
CA MET A 132 -7.58 18.02 -2.73
C MET A 132 -6.30 18.78 -2.38
N SER A 133 -6.22 19.38 -1.19
CA SER A 133 -5.01 20.06 -0.72
C SER A 133 -3.83 19.09 -0.60
N ILE A 134 -4.06 17.91 -0.02
CA ILE A 134 -3.05 16.87 0.12
C ILE A 134 -2.62 16.31 -1.24
N ALA A 135 -3.58 16.00 -2.11
CA ALA A 135 -3.28 15.47 -3.44
C ALA A 135 -2.45 16.47 -4.26
N ARG A 136 -2.78 17.77 -4.18
CA ARG A 136 -2.01 18.85 -4.82
C ARG A 136 -0.62 19.03 -4.20
N LYS A 137 -0.47 18.91 -2.87
CA LYS A 137 0.83 18.96 -2.17
C LYS A 137 1.83 17.97 -2.76
N TYR A 138 1.36 16.78 -3.16
CA TYR A 138 2.20 15.73 -3.74
C TYR A 138 2.14 15.65 -5.28
N GLY A 139 1.51 16.63 -5.95
CA GLY A 139 1.43 16.67 -7.40
C GLY A 139 0.66 15.50 -8.02
N ALA A 140 -0.28 14.90 -7.29
CA ALA A 140 -1.10 13.82 -7.79
C ALA A 140 -2.01 14.31 -8.94
N ASN A 141 -2.07 13.52 -10.02
CA ASN A 141 -2.98 13.73 -11.15
C ASN A 141 -4.21 12.81 -11.04
N TYR A 142 -4.01 11.65 -10.42
CA TYR A 142 -5.03 10.63 -10.22
C TYR A 142 -5.02 10.10 -8.79
N VAL A 143 -6.15 9.54 -8.38
CA VAL A 143 -6.33 8.75 -7.17
C VAL A 143 -6.82 7.37 -7.58
N LEU A 144 -6.22 6.32 -7.03
CA LEU A 144 -6.60 4.94 -7.30
C LEU A 144 -7.06 4.28 -6.00
N VAL A 145 -8.20 3.59 -6.07
CA VAL A 145 -8.77 2.81 -4.97
C VAL A 145 -9.26 1.45 -5.47
N ILE A 146 -9.26 0.46 -4.59
CA ILE A 146 -9.59 -0.93 -4.87
C ILE A 146 -10.66 -1.44 -3.90
N TYR A 147 -11.80 -1.84 -4.44
CA TYR A 147 -12.89 -2.47 -3.71
C TYR A 147 -12.84 -4.00 -3.81
N PRO A 148 -13.15 -4.74 -2.74
CA PRO A 148 -13.35 -4.27 -1.36
C PRO A 148 -12.04 -4.13 -0.57
N ASP A 149 -10.90 -4.34 -1.21
CA ASP A 149 -9.58 -4.49 -0.55
C ASP A 149 -9.20 -3.28 0.34
N ASP A 150 -9.44 -2.06 -0.14
CA ASP A 150 -9.21 -0.85 0.65
C ASP A 150 -10.14 -0.72 1.86
N ILE A 151 -11.31 -1.35 1.85
CA ILE A 151 -12.17 -1.40 3.05
C ILE A 151 -11.55 -2.29 4.12
N TRP A 152 -10.94 -3.42 3.73
CA TRP A 152 -10.20 -4.29 4.64
C TRP A 152 -8.95 -3.62 5.20
N LYS A 153 -8.30 -2.76 4.41
CA LYS A 153 -7.11 -2.00 4.80
C LYS A 153 -7.42 -0.68 5.48
N PHE A 154 -8.67 -0.22 5.46
CA PHE A 154 -9.08 1.06 6.02
C PHE A 154 -8.67 1.24 7.50
N PRO A 155 -8.73 0.22 8.38
CA PRO A 155 -8.17 0.34 9.73
C PRO A 155 -6.70 0.74 9.76
N ALA A 156 -5.86 0.19 8.88
CA ALA A 156 -4.44 0.55 8.79
C ALA A 156 -4.24 1.97 8.26
N ILE A 157 -5.09 2.40 7.31
CA ILE A 157 -5.11 3.79 6.81
C ILE A 157 -5.45 4.74 7.96
N VAL A 158 -6.48 4.44 8.75
CA VAL A 158 -6.87 5.27 9.90
C VAL A 158 -5.75 5.31 10.96
N LEU A 159 -5.13 4.17 11.28
CA LEU A 159 -3.97 4.14 12.19
C LEU A 159 -2.80 5.02 11.68
N ALA A 160 -2.52 4.97 10.38
CA ALA A 160 -1.46 5.77 9.77
C ALA A 160 -1.71 7.29 9.90
N SER A 161 -2.99 7.70 9.95
CA SER A 161 -3.37 9.09 10.20
C SER A 161 -3.19 9.54 11.66
N GLY A 162 -3.01 8.58 12.59
CA GLY A 162 -2.97 8.82 14.03
C GLY A 162 -4.36 8.85 14.70
N ASN A 163 -5.40 8.36 14.01
CA ASN A 163 -6.76 8.26 14.54
C ASN A 163 -7.13 6.82 14.93
N GLU A 164 -8.23 6.66 15.66
CA GLU A 164 -8.73 5.35 16.09
C GLU A 164 -9.60 4.68 15.01
N PRO A 165 -9.24 3.47 14.52
CA PRO A 165 -10.00 2.78 13.47
C PRO A 165 -11.48 2.58 13.79
N GLY A 166 -11.79 2.33 15.06
CA GLY A 166 -13.14 2.08 15.55
C GLY A 166 -14.09 3.27 15.39
N ASP A 167 -13.59 4.47 15.10
CA ASP A 167 -14.41 5.65 14.82
C ASP A 167 -14.89 5.70 13.36
N TYR A 168 -14.21 5.01 12.46
CA TYR A 168 -14.45 5.07 11.01
C TYR A 168 -15.12 3.81 10.46
N ILE A 169 -14.69 2.64 10.94
CA ILE A 169 -15.17 1.35 10.45
C ILE A 169 -15.40 0.37 11.60
N THR A 170 -16.32 -0.58 11.43
CA THR A 170 -16.53 -1.65 12.41
C THR A 170 -15.38 -2.67 12.35
N GLY A 171 -15.11 -3.34 13.48
CA GLY A 171 -14.06 -4.36 13.54
C GLY A 171 -14.45 -5.73 12.97
N ASN A 172 -15.73 -5.97 12.68
CA ASN A 172 -16.21 -7.23 12.12
C ASN A 172 -16.56 -7.05 10.65
N LEU A 173 -15.56 -7.23 9.80
CA LEU A 173 -15.68 -7.10 8.36
C LEU A 173 -16.05 -8.47 7.75
N THR A 174 -17.19 -8.52 7.07
CA THR A 174 -17.56 -9.62 6.15
C THR A 174 -17.85 -9.04 4.77
N ILE A 175 -17.71 -9.85 3.72
CA ILE A 175 -18.02 -9.41 2.35
C ILE A 175 -19.45 -8.84 2.28
N GLU A 176 -20.43 -9.52 2.87
CA GLU A 176 -21.83 -9.07 2.89
C GLU A 176 -21.99 -7.72 3.60
N SER A 177 -21.36 -7.53 4.77
CA SER A 177 -21.43 -6.26 5.51
C SER A 177 -20.76 -5.11 4.76
N ILE A 178 -19.70 -5.38 4.00
CA ILE A 178 -19.01 -4.41 3.16
C ILE A 178 -19.90 -4.03 1.98
N GLU A 179 -20.49 -5.01 1.29
CA GLU A 179 -21.40 -4.76 0.15
C GLU A 179 -22.62 -3.94 0.57
N ARG A 180 -23.14 -4.17 1.78
CA ARG A 180 -24.23 -3.39 2.36
C ARG A 180 -23.80 -2.07 3.00
N ARG A 181 -22.50 -1.76 3.04
CA ARG A 181 -21.90 -0.57 3.68
C ARG A 181 -22.19 -0.46 5.18
N GLU A 182 -22.62 -1.55 5.83
CA GLU A 182 -22.93 -1.62 7.26
C GLU A 182 -21.68 -1.46 8.14
N VAL A 183 -20.51 -1.71 7.56
CA VAL A 183 -19.21 -1.54 8.23
C VAL A 183 -18.81 -0.07 8.40
N VAL A 184 -19.38 0.84 7.61
CA VAL A 184 -18.98 2.25 7.61
C VAL A 184 -19.68 2.98 8.76
N LYS A 185 -18.88 3.51 9.70
CA LYS A 185 -19.37 4.36 10.80
C LYS A 185 -19.29 5.85 10.46
N LYS A 186 -18.34 6.22 9.60
CA LYS A 186 -18.07 7.60 9.22
C LYS A 186 -17.77 7.70 7.73
N GLU A 187 -18.51 8.55 7.04
CA GLU A 187 -18.32 8.80 5.62
C GLU A 187 -17.14 9.73 5.36
N THR A 188 -16.18 9.24 4.57
CA THR A 188 -14.94 9.96 4.21
C THR A 188 -14.79 10.02 2.69
N VAL A 189 -13.89 10.88 2.21
CA VAL A 189 -13.55 10.97 0.79
C VAL A 189 -13.05 9.62 0.25
N GLY A 190 -12.18 8.95 1.00
CA GLY A 190 -11.67 7.62 0.64
C GLY A 190 -12.79 6.59 0.54
N ILE A 191 -13.68 6.50 1.54
CA ILE A 191 -14.80 5.55 1.52
C ILE A 191 -15.72 5.81 0.33
N LYS A 192 -16.10 7.06 0.07
CA LYS A 192 -16.88 7.44 -1.12
C LYS A 192 -16.20 6.99 -2.40
N MET A 193 -14.89 7.23 -2.54
CA MET A 193 -14.13 6.78 -3.70
C MET A 193 -14.15 5.26 -3.85
N ILE A 194 -13.92 4.53 -2.76
CA ILE A 194 -13.87 3.06 -2.73
C ILE A 194 -15.23 2.45 -3.12
N TYR A 195 -16.35 3.02 -2.69
CA TYR A 195 -17.68 2.56 -3.08
C TYR A 195 -18.09 3.02 -4.49
N GLY A 196 -17.37 3.96 -5.08
CA GLY A 196 -17.65 4.46 -6.43
C GLY A 196 -18.58 5.67 -6.48
N ASP A 197 -18.76 6.36 -5.36
CA ASP A 197 -19.61 7.53 -5.25
C ASP A 197 -19.01 8.75 -5.98
N ASN A 198 -19.85 9.76 -6.21
CA ASN A 198 -19.38 11.05 -6.69
C ASN A 198 -18.66 11.80 -5.56
N VAL A 199 -17.47 12.33 -5.87
CA VAL A 199 -16.69 13.14 -4.93
C VAL A 199 -16.36 14.47 -5.60
N GLU A 200 -16.74 15.57 -4.95
CA GLU A 200 -16.44 16.92 -5.44
C GLU A 200 -14.92 17.11 -5.60
N GLY A 201 -14.49 17.78 -6.67
CA GLY A 201 -13.08 17.96 -6.99
C GLY A 201 -12.42 16.77 -7.70
N PHE A 202 -13.12 15.65 -7.83
CA PHE A 202 -12.61 14.43 -8.47
C PHE A 202 -13.57 13.92 -9.55
N GLU A 203 -13.03 13.49 -10.68
CA GLU A 203 -13.78 12.87 -11.78
C GLU A 203 -13.45 11.39 -11.85
N LYS A 204 -14.44 10.51 -11.70
CA LYS A 204 -14.23 9.07 -11.89
C LYS A 204 -14.08 8.77 -13.38
N VAL A 205 -12.85 8.45 -13.79
CA VAL A 205 -12.47 8.24 -15.20
C VAL A 205 -12.37 6.75 -15.58
N PHE A 206 -12.30 5.86 -14.58
CA PHE A 206 -12.32 4.42 -14.76
C PHE A 206 -13.02 3.73 -13.57
N ASP A 207 -13.81 2.69 -13.85
CA ASP A 207 -14.48 1.85 -12.86
C ASP A 207 -14.81 0.47 -13.45
N ASN A 208 -14.14 -0.58 -12.98
CA ASN A 208 -14.47 -1.97 -13.34
C ASN A 208 -15.05 -2.76 -12.16
N ARG A 209 -15.64 -2.03 -11.19
CA ARG A 209 -16.17 -2.49 -9.90
C ARG A 209 -15.13 -3.00 -8.90
N LYS A 210 -13.92 -3.33 -9.35
CA LYS A 210 -12.78 -3.73 -8.51
C LYS A 210 -11.88 -2.52 -8.28
N MET A 211 -11.32 -1.96 -9.35
CA MET A 211 -10.47 -0.78 -9.31
C MET A 211 -11.26 0.43 -9.81
N ARG A 212 -11.03 1.58 -9.17
CA ARG A 212 -11.56 2.87 -9.59
C ARG A 212 -10.45 3.89 -9.63
N ILE A 213 -10.48 4.72 -10.67
CA ILE A 213 -9.49 5.79 -10.86
C ILE A 213 -10.23 7.10 -10.97
N TYR A 214 -9.81 8.05 -10.15
CA TYR A 214 -10.35 9.40 -10.10
C TYR A 214 -9.28 10.39 -10.57
N LYS A 215 -9.61 11.22 -11.54
CA LYS A 215 -8.78 12.34 -11.98
C LYS A 215 -9.09 13.57 -11.13
N LEU A 216 -8.06 14.30 -10.72
CA LEU A 216 -8.24 15.58 -10.03
C LEU A 216 -8.79 16.64 -11.02
N LYS A 217 -9.70 17.49 -10.56
CA LYS A 217 -10.23 18.65 -11.30
C LYS A 217 -9.49 19.95 -11.00
#